data_AF-A0A536HD55-F1
#
_entry.id   AF-A0A536HD55-F1
#
_cell.length_a   1.000
_cell.length_b   1.000
_cell.length_c   1.000
_cell.angle_alpha   90.00
_cell.angle_beta   90.00
_cell.angle_gamma   90.00
#
_symmetry.space_group_name_H-M   'P 1'
#
loop_
_entity.id
_entity.type
_entity.pdbx_description
1 polymer ?
#
loop_
_entity_poly.entity_id
_entity_poly.type
_entity_poly.pdbx_seq_one_letter_code
_entity_poly.pdbx_strand_id
1 'polypeptide(L)'
;MLNSLEIRNFRGFQDLKIERLGRVNLIVGKNNVGKSSLLEALQIYARRGSPEIIWEILKTRDENRQPVSRITRRVVKIEDLLASLRYLFYGRKEIK
;
A
#
# COMPACT_ATOMS: atom_id res chain seq x y z
N MET A 1 -7.14 -9.75 19.42
CA MET A 1 -5.81 -9.11 19.53
C MET A 1 -4.95 -9.64 18.39
N LEU A 2 -4.11 -8.82 17.75
CA LEU A 2 -3.23 -9.28 16.67
C LEU A 2 -1.93 -9.82 17.29
N ASN A 3 -1.73 -11.14 17.28
CA ASN A 3 -0.61 -11.80 17.96
C ASN A 3 0.65 -11.92 17.09
N SER A 4 0.46 -12.03 15.78
CA SER A 4 1.51 -12.14 14.77
C SER A 4 1.04 -11.44 13.49
N LEU A 5 1.98 -11.09 12.63
CA LEU A 5 1.70 -10.46 11.35
C LEU A 5 2.59 -11.07 10.27
N GLU A 6 1.98 -11.41 9.15
CA GLU A 6 2.68 -11.87 7.95
C GLU A 6 2.24 -11.01 6.77
N ILE A 7 3.22 -10.48 6.04
CA ILE A 7 3.01 -9.65 4.86
C ILE A 7 3.84 -10.25 3.73
N ARG A 8 3.17 -10.64 2.64
CA ARG A 8 3.81 -11.20 1.46
C ARG A 8 3.50 -10.38 0.22
N ASN A 9 4.50 -10.25 -0.65
CA ASN A 9 4.41 -9.58 -1.94
C ASN A 9 3.79 -8.18 -1.88
N PHE A 10 4.05 -7.42 -0.80
CA PHE A 10 3.48 -6.09 -0.59
C PHE A 10 4.58 -5.03 -0.54
N ARG A 11 4.55 -4.13 -1.51
CA ARG A 11 5.47 -3.00 -1.67
C ARG A 11 6.95 -3.41 -1.58
N GLY A 12 7.64 -3.04 -0.51
CA GLY A 12 9.05 -3.37 -0.30
C GLY A 12 9.27 -4.75 0.33
N PHE A 13 8.19 -5.45 0.71
CA PHE A 13 8.25 -6.73 1.41
C PHE A 13 7.92 -7.87 0.44
N GLN A 14 8.94 -8.66 0.09
CA GLN A 14 8.73 -9.96 -0.57
C GLN A 14 8.07 -10.92 0.43
N ASP A 15 8.68 -11.04 1.59
CA ASP A 15 8.20 -11.80 2.73
C ASP A 15 8.66 -11.10 4.02
N LEU A 16 7.71 -10.71 4.86
CA LEU A 16 7.95 -10.13 6.18
C LEU A 16 7.08 -10.85 7.19
N LYS A 17 7.72 -11.47 8.18
CA LYS A 17 7.05 -12.14 9.29
C LYS A 17 7.44 -11.50 10.62
N ILE A 18 6.42 -11.12 11.39
CA ILE A 18 6.55 -10.69 12.79
C ILE A 18 5.83 -11.74 13.63
N GLU A 19 6.59 -12.63 14.24
CA GLU A 19 6.04 -13.80 14.92
C GLU A 19 5.30 -13.45 16.22
N ARG A 20 5.68 -12.35 16.88
CA ARG A 20 5.10 -11.91 18.15
C ARG A 20 4.93 -10.40 18.15
N LEU A 21 3.69 -9.96 18.27
CA LEU A 21 3.33 -8.57 18.52
C LEU A 21 2.95 -8.41 19.99
N GLY A 22 3.58 -7.45 20.66
CA GLY A 22 3.23 -7.03 22.01
C GLY A 22 2.01 -6.10 22.01
N ARG A 23 1.54 -5.73 23.21
CA ARG A 23 0.53 -4.68 23.39
C ARG A 23 1.02 -3.33 22.84
N VAL A 24 2.32 -3.07 22.93
CA VAL A 24 3.02 -1.92 22.35
C VAL A 24 4.20 -2.45 21.56
N ASN A 25 4.41 -1.93 20.35
CA ASN A 25 5.51 -2.32 19.46
C ASN A 25 6.23 -1.04 18.99
N LEU A 26 7.55 -1.02 19.08
CA LEU A 26 8.37 0.08 18.56
C LEU A 26 9.02 -0.35 17.25
N ILE A 27 8.70 0.34 16.15
CA ILE A 27 9.22 0.04 14.82
C ILE A 27 10.15 1.18 14.40
N VAL A 28 11.45 0.89 14.32
CA VAL A 28 12.51 1.86 13.98
C VAL A 28 13.24 1.47 12.70
N GLY A 29 13.95 2.43 12.10
CA GLY A 29 14.75 2.22 10.89
C GLY A 29 14.92 3.50 10.08
N LYS A 30 15.82 3.48 9.09
CA LYS A 30 16.06 4.62 8.19
C LYS A 30 14.81 5.03 7.40
N ASN A 31 14.82 6.22 6.81
CA ASN A 31 13.75 6.62 5.90
C ASN A 31 13.68 5.66 4.70
N ASN A 32 12.48 5.49 4.16
CA ASN A 32 12.20 4.65 3.00
C ASN A 32 12.43 3.13 3.15
N VAL A 33 12.78 2.61 4.34
CA VAL A 33 12.97 1.16 4.57
C VAL A 33 11.67 0.35 4.66
N GLY A 34 10.51 0.98 4.44
CA GLY A 34 9.20 0.29 4.47
C GLY A 34 8.36 0.47 5.72
N LYS A 35 8.76 1.33 6.69
CA LYS A 35 7.96 1.58 7.91
C LYS A 35 6.52 2.02 7.61
N SER A 36 6.33 2.98 6.69
CA SER A 36 4.99 3.40 6.26
C SER A 36 4.24 2.29 5.53
N SER A 37 4.96 1.49 4.73
CA SER A 37 4.37 0.31 4.06
C SER A 37 3.87 -0.73 5.07
N LEU A 38 4.57 -0.93 6.19
CA LEU A 38 4.11 -1.81 7.26
C LEU A 38 2.79 -1.31 7.89
N LEU A 39 2.68 0.00 8.13
CA LEU A 39 1.44 0.60 8.64
C LEU A 39 0.30 0.55 7.61
N GLU A 40 0.60 0.64 6.32
CA GLU A 40 -0.40 0.51 5.25
C GLU A 40 -0.96 -0.90 5.16
N ALA A 41 -0.11 -1.93 5.26
CA ALA A 41 -0.57 -3.32 5.33
C ALA A 41 -1.48 -3.55 6.54
N LEU A 42 -1.12 -2.99 7.70
CA LEU A 42 -1.95 -3.03 8.90
C LEU A 42 -3.29 -2.29 8.73
N GLN A 43 -3.30 -1.15 8.03
CA GLN A 43 -4.53 -0.42 7.72
C GLN A 43 -5.46 -1.22 6.80
N ILE A 44 -4.92 -1.85 5.75
CA ILE A 44 -5.68 -2.74 4.86
C ILE A 44 -6.28 -3.89 5.66
N TYR A 45 -5.48 -4.54 6.52
CA TYR A 45 -5.96 -5.60 7.39
C TYR A 45 -7.06 -5.13 8.34
N ALA A 46 -6.87 -3.99 9.03
CA ALA A 46 -7.83 -3.44 9.98
C ALA A 46 -9.17 -3.07 9.31
N ARG A 47 -9.14 -2.69 8.04
CA ARG A 47 -10.31 -2.37 7.21
C ARG A 47 -10.85 -3.59 6.44
N ARG A 48 -10.39 -4.81 6.75
CA ARG A 48 -10.81 -6.07 6.12
C ARG A 48 -10.66 -6.07 4.59
N GLY A 49 -9.63 -5.39 4.08
CA GLY A 49 -9.35 -5.33 2.63
C GLY A 49 -10.33 -4.46 1.85
N SER A 50 -11.04 -3.52 2.49
CA SER A 50 -11.98 -2.62 1.81
C SER A 50 -11.29 -1.88 0.63
N PRO A 51 -11.92 -1.79 -0.55
CA PRO A 51 -11.34 -1.08 -1.69
C PRO A 51 -11.04 0.39 -1.39
N GLU A 52 -11.84 1.03 -0.54
CA GLU A 52 -11.70 2.43 -0.17
C GLU A 52 -10.33 2.74 0.46
N ILE A 53 -9.85 1.89 1.39
CA ILE A 53 -8.54 2.10 2.02
C ILE A 53 -7.41 1.87 1.01
N ILE A 54 -7.58 0.95 0.07
CA ILE A 54 -6.60 0.71 -0.99
C ILE A 54 -6.47 1.97 -1.86
N TRP A 55 -7.60 2.59 -2.21
CA TRP A 55 -7.61 3.85 -2.98
C TRP A 55 -7.03 5.02 -2.20
N GLU A 56 -7.32 5.12 -0.91
CA GLU A 56 -6.76 6.16 -0.04
C GLU A 56 -5.23 6.04 0.04
N ILE A 57 -4.71 4.83 0.21
CA ILE A 57 -3.28 4.54 0.25
C ILE A 57 -2.60 4.96 -1.07
N LEU A 58 -3.16 4.54 -2.21
CA LEU A 58 -2.63 4.87 -3.53
C LEU A 58 -2.68 6.39 -3.79
N LYS A 59 -3.78 7.04 -3.42
CA LYS A 59 -3.94 8.50 -3.57
C LYS A 59 -2.96 9.29 -2.69
N THR A 60 -2.80 8.88 -1.44
CA THR A 60 -1.89 9.54 -0.48
C THR A 60 -0.43 9.49 -0.92
N ARG A 61 -0.07 8.41 -1.64
CA ARG A 61 1.26 8.24 -2.23
C ARG A 61 1.37 8.79 -3.65
N ASP A 62 0.33 9.42 -4.18
CA ASP A 62 0.32 9.97 -5.53
C ASP A 62 0.50 8.88 -6.63
N GLU A 63 0.17 7.63 -6.29
CA GLU A 63 0.26 6.42 -7.13
C GLU A 63 -1.01 6.20 -8.00
N ASN A 64 -1.93 7.18 -8.01
CA ASN A 64 -3.15 7.21 -8.81
C ASN A 64 -3.26 8.51 -9.63
N ARG A 65 -2.13 9.07 -10.06
CA ARG A 65 -2.13 10.23 -10.96
C ARG A 65 -2.68 9.85 -12.32
N GLN A 66 -3.87 10.34 -12.62
CA GLN A 66 -4.37 10.39 -13.99
C GLN A 66 -3.47 11.34 -14.80
N PRO A 67 -3.14 11.01 -16.07
CA PRO A 67 -2.56 12.00 -16.96
C PRO A 67 -3.53 13.19 -17.04
N VAL A 68 -3.01 14.37 -16.75
CA VAL A 68 -3.76 15.62 -16.66
C VAL A 68 -4.13 16.08 -18.08
N SER A 69 -5.08 15.41 -18.73
CA SER A 69 -5.84 16.04 -19.81
C SER A 69 -6.86 16.97 -19.17
N ARG A 70 -6.44 18.22 -18.95
CA ARG A 70 -7.33 19.34 -18.61
C ARG A 70 -8.54 19.30 -19.55
N ILE A 71 -9.76 19.27 -19.00
CA ILE A 71 -11.05 19.75 -19.55
C ILE A 71 -12.24 18.77 -19.54
N THR A 72 -12.10 17.44 -19.48
CA THR A 72 -13.29 16.54 -19.48
C THR A 72 -13.54 15.81 -18.16
N ARG A 73 -14.80 15.84 -17.73
CA ARG A 73 -15.32 15.23 -16.48
C ARG A 73 -14.85 13.78 -16.31
N ARG A 74 -14.01 13.57 -15.29
CA ARG A 74 -13.93 12.44 -14.34
C ARG A 74 -14.67 11.15 -14.74
N VAL A 75 -14.14 10.41 -15.70
CA VAL A 75 -14.34 8.95 -15.71
C VAL A 75 -12.99 8.36 -15.33
N VAL A 76 -12.86 7.92 -14.08
CA VAL A 76 -11.74 7.04 -13.69
C VAL A 76 -11.89 5.80 -14.55
N LYS A 77 -10.99 5.57 -15.51
CA LYS A 77 -11.03 4.32 -16.26
C LYS A 77 -10.66 3.19 -15.31
N ILE A 78 -11.42 2.10 -15.37
CA ILE A 78 -11.11 0.87 -14.62
C ILE A 78 -9.69 0.38 -14.95
N GLU A 79 -9.25 0.60 -16.18
CA GLU A 79 -7.88 0.30 -16.63
C GLU A 79 -6.81 1.04 -15.81
N ASP A 80 -6.98 2.34 -15.61
CA ASP A 80 -6.04 3.15 -14.82
C ASP A 80 -6.05 2.70 -13.35
N LEU A 81 -7.23 2.35 -12.86
CA LEU A 81 -7.44 1.84 -11.52
C LEU A 81 -6.69 0.52 -11.28
N LEU A 82 -6.85 -0.43 -12.20
CA LEU A 82 -6.14 -1.71 -12.21
C LEU A 82 -4.63 -1.52 -12.39
N ALA A 83 -4.22 -0.56 -13.23
CA ALA A 83 -2.83 -0.22 -13.44
C ALA A 83 -2.19 0.32 -12.15
N SER A 84 -2.88 1.13 -11.36
CA SER A 84 -2.38 1.64 -10.07
C SER A 84 -2.25 0.57 -9.00
N LEU A 85 -3.04 -0.52 -9.04
CA LEU A 85 -2.88 -1.61 -8.07
C LEU A 85 -1.49 -2.24 -8.10
N ARG A 86 -0.76 -2.17 -9.23
CA ARG A 86 0.63 -2.65 -9.33
C ARG A 86 1.55 -2.01 -8.30
N TYR A 87 1.25 -0.79 -7.82
CA TYR A 87 2.06 -0.09 -6.82
C TYR A 87 1.99 -0.73 -5.43
N LEU A 88 0.99 -1.58 -5.18
CA LEU A 88 0.87 -2.31 -3.91
C LEU A 88 1.78 -3.53 -3.86
N PHE A 89 2.22 -4.06 -5.00
CA PHE A 89 2.91 -5.34 -5.05
C PHE A 89 4.43 -5.21 -5.04
N TYR A 90 5.09 -6.22 -4.49
CA TYR A 90 6.54 -6.36 -4.48
C TYR A 90 7.09 -6.59 -5.90
N GLY A 91 8.32 -6.15 -6.14
CA GLY A 91 9.00 -6.35 -7.41
C GLY A 91 8.43 -5.52 -8.56
N ARG A 92 7.57 -4.53 -8.27
CA ARG A 92 7.12 -3.58 -9.29
C ARG A 92 8.34 -2.86 -9.88
N LYS A 93 8.41 -2.81 -11.22
CA LYS A 93 9.38 -1.94 -11.89
C LYS A 93 8.98 -0.50 -11.58
N GLU A 94 9.88 0.26 -10.97
CA GLU A 94 9.70 1.71 -10.89
C GLU A 94 9.48 2.22 -12.31
N ILE A 95 8.36 2.91 -12.54
CA ILE A 95 8.15 3.62 -13.79
C ILE A 95 9.16 4.76 -13.73
N LYS A 96 10.25 4.62 -14.48
CA LYS A 96 11.15 5.73 -14.78
C LYS A 96 10.38 6.82 -15.51
#